data_AF-A0A4W5LPG0-F1
#
_entry.id   AF-A0A4W5LPG0-F1
#
_cell.length_a   1.000
_cell.length_b   1.000
_cell.length_c   1.000
_cell.angle_alpha   90.00
_cell.angle_beta   90.00
_cell.angle_gamma   90.00
#
_symmetry.space_group_name_H-M   'P 1'
#
loop_
_entity.id
_entity.type
_entity.pdbx_description
1 polymer ?
#
loop_
_entity_poly.entity_id
_entity_poly.type
_entity_poly.pdbx_seq_one_letter_code
_entity_poly.pdbx_strand_id
1 'polypeptide(L)'
;MDHSLPAVESQQDHGTEGSLGTGCRHREMALKWFMETQAPLILQEGNFPSWFEGFITRRDAEEVLRDKEMGCFLIRLSDKAMGYILSYRSVVGVVLLS
;
A
#
# COMPACT_ATOMS: atom_id res chain seq x y z
N MET A 1 -59.85 -23.06 5.98
CA MET A 1 -59.07 -21.94 6.52
C MET A 1 -57.68 -22.46 6.74
N ASP A 2 -56.92 -22.53 5.66
CA ASP A 2 -55.50 -22.86 5.72
C ASP A 2 -54.76 -21.65 6.30
N HIS A 3 -53.96 -21.89 7.33
CA HIS A 3 -53.09 -20.89 7.90
C HIS A 3 -51.76 -20.95 7.15
N SER A 4 -51.66 -20.21 6.04
CA SER A 4 -50.40 -19.99 5.34
C SER A 4 -49.79 -18.67 5.81
N LEU A 5 -48.79 -18.75 6.68
CA LEU A 5 -47.90 -17.63 7.03
C LEU A 5 -46.87 -17.47 5.91
N PRO A 6 -46.60 -16.25 5.39
CA PRO A 6 -45.47 -16.04 4.51
C PRO A 6 -44.17 -16.07 5.33
N ALA A 7 -43.21 -16.90 4.92
CA ALA A 7 -41.84 -16.84 5.41
C ALA A 7 -41.27 -15.46 5.10
N VAL A 8 -41.02 -14.67 6.13
CA VAL A 8 -40.14 -13.50 6.06
C VAL A 8 -38.71 -14.04 5.93
N GLU A 9 -38.30 -14.33 4.69
CA GLU A 9 -36.93 -14.71 4.41
C GLU A 9 -36.10 -13.42 4.46
N SER A 10 -35.41 -13.29 5.58
CA SER A 10 -34.55 -12.19 5.96
C SER A 10 -33.59 -11.83 4.83
N GLN A 11 -33.61 -10.55 4.46
CA GLN A 11 -32.58 -9.90 3.66
C GLN A 11 -31.20 -10.22 4.24
N GLN A 12 -30.47 -11.11 3.58
CA GLN A 12 -29.03 -11.25 3.74
C GLN A 12 -28.38 -10.19 2.85
N ASP A 13 -28.28 -8.99 3.40
CA ASP A 13 -27.35 -7.97 2.89
C ASP A 13 -25.94 -8.55 3.07
N HIS A 14 -25.35 -9.02 1.98
CA HIS A 14 -23.95 -9.41 1.92
C HIS A 14 -23.09 -8.14 2.04
N GLY A 15 -22.95 -7.67 3.28
CA GLY A 15 -22.00 -6.65 3.66
C GLY A 15 -20.61 -7.06 3.19
N THR A 16 -20.06 -6.26 2.28
CA THR A 16 -18.69 -6.40 1.78
C THR A 16 -17.72 -5.88 2.87
N GLU A 17 -17.67 -6.55 4.01
CA GLU A 17 -16.84 -6.18 5.17
C GLU A 17 -15.54 -7.01 5.26
N GLY A 18 -15.07 -7.58 4.15
CA GLY A 18 -13.87 -8.41 4.11
C GLY A 18 -12.56 -7.68 3.76
N SER A 19 -12.62 -6.45 3.23
CA SER A 19 -11.45 -5.86 2.56
C SER A 19 -10.68 -4.81 3.36
N LEU A 20 -11.26 -4.18 4.39
CA LEU A 20 -10.53 -3.16 5.17
C LEU A 20 -9.59 -3.77 6.22
N GLY A 21 -9.98 -4.87 6.87
CA GLY A 21 -9.21 -5.44 7.98
C GLY A 21 -7.88 -6.10 7.60
N THR A 22 -7.80 -6.69 6.40
CA THR A 22 -6.57 -7.33 5.91
C THR A 22 -5.54 -6.30 5.44
N GLY A 23 -5.95 -5.24 4.74
CA GLY A 23 -5.04 -4.17 4.29
C GLY A 23 -4.35 -3.45 5.45
N CYS A 24 -5.10 -3.11 6.50
CA CYS A 24 -4.55 -2.48 7.71
C CYS A 24 -3.48 -3.36 8.39
N ARG A 25 -3.72 -4.67 8.48
CA ARG A 25 -2.78 -5.59 9.13
C ARG A 25 -1.47 -5.74 8.37
N HIS A 26 -1.52 -5.84 7.04
CA HIS A 26 -0.30 -5.93 6.22
C HIS A 26 0.52 -4.64 6.29
N ARG A 27 -0.14 -3.48 6.27
CA ARG A 27 0.50 -2.17 6.42
C ARG A 27 1.19 -2.02 7.78
N GLU A 28 0.53 -2.43 8.87
CA GLU A 28 1.11 -2.39 10.21
C GLU A 28 2.33 -3.30 10.34
N MET A 29 2.25 -4.52 9.80
CA MET A 29 3.39 -5.46 9.78
C MET A 29 4.57 -4.91 8.97
N ALA A 30 4.30 -4.35 7.78
CA ALA A 30 5.34 -3.73 6.95
C ALA A 30 5.97 -2.52 7.64
N LEU A 31 5.17 -1.68 8.31
CA LEU A 31 5.68 -0.54 9.08
C LEU A 31 6.55 -1.00 10.25
N LYS A 32 6.10 -2.02 11.00
CA LYS A 32 6.85 -2.58 12.12
C LYS A 32 8.21 -3.13 11.65
N TRP A 33 8.21 -3.98 10.63
CA TRP A 33 9.43 -4.51 10.03
C TRP A 33 10.37 -3.40 9.56
N PHE A 34 9.83 -2.37 8.89
CA PHE A 34 10.60 -1.23 8.43
C PHE A 34 11.24 -0.48 9.60
N MET A 35 10.47 -0.12 10.63
CA MET A 35 10.99 0.62 11.79
C MET A 35 12.03 -0.17 12.56
N GLU A 36 11.84 -1.48 12.75
CA GLU A 36 12.73 -2.33 13.54
C GLU A 36 14.02 -2.71 12.81
N THR A 37 13.99 -2.84 11.48
CA THR A 37 15.13 -3.37 10.71
C THR A 37 15.74 -2.39 9.72
N GLN A 38 14.92 -1.58 9.07
CA GLN A 38 15.33 -0.80 7.90
C GLN A 38 15.57 0.67 8.20
N ALA A 39 14.70 1.30 9.01
CA ALA A 39 14.77 2.72 9.32
C ALA A 39 16.17 3.11 9.83
N PRO A 40 16.82 2.37 10.75
CA PRO A 40 18.18 2.70 11.21
C PRO A 40 19.24 2.64 10.11
N LEU A 41 19.02 1.86 9.04
CA LEU A 41 19.97 1.68 7.94
C LEU A 41 19.87 2.80 6.89
N ILE A 42 18.68 3.39 6.73
CA ILE A 42 18.43 4.43 5.73
C ILE A 42 18.42 5.84 6.33
N LEU A 43 18.21 5.97 7.65
CA LEU A 43 18.28 7.25 8.35
C LEU A 43 19.69 7.82 8.22
N GLN A 44 19.78 9.02 7.65
CA GLN A 44 21.01 9.81 7.58
C GLN A 44 20.84 11.00 8.51
N GLU A 45 21.64 11.06 9.58
CA GLU A 45 21.60 12.15 10.57
C GLU A 45 20.20 12.38 11.20
N GLY A 46 19.40 11.32 11.28
CA GLY A 46 18.03 11.39 11.83
C GLY A 46 16.96 11.80 10.81
N ASN A 47 17.32 11.99 9.53
CA ASN A 47 16.38 12.28 8.46
C ASN A 47 16.33 11.14 7.43
N PHE A 48 15.14 10.93 6.84
CA PHE A 48 15.02 10.03 5.71
C PHE A 48 15.62 10.66 4.44
N PRO A 49 16.24 9.86 3.56
CA PRO A 49 16.75 10.36 2.28
C PRO A 49 15.60 10.90 1.41
N SER A 50 15.89 11.86 0.55
CA SER A 50 14.89 12.49 -0.33
C SER A 50 14.27 11.55 -1.37
N TRP A 51 14.85 10.37 -1.57
CA TRP A 51 14.30 9.33 -2.43
C TRP A 51 13.36 8.37 -1.69
N PHE A 52 13.21 8.47 -0.36
CA PHE A 52 12.34 7.61 0.43
C PHE A 52 11.03 8.31 0.78
N GLU A 53 9.92 7.77 0.29
CA GLU A 53 8.58 8.38 0.45
C GLU A 53 7.68 7.63 1.44
N GLY A 54 8.11 6.47 1.95
CA GLY A 54 7.30 5.67 2.87
C GLY A 54 6.06 5.05 2.19
N PHE A 55 4.89 5.12 2.85
CA PHE A 55 3.64 4.54 2.31
C PHE A 55 2.91 5.53 1.40
N ILE A 56 3.34 5.59 0.13
CA ILE A 56 2.63 6.34 -0.92
C ILE A 56 2.02 5.40 -1.95
N THR A 57 0.94 5.85 -2.58
CA THR A 57 0.32 5.06 -3.65
C THR A 57 1.18 5.09 -4.91
N ARG A 58 0.92 4.17 -5.84
CA ARG A 58 1.54 4.22 -7.16
C ARG A 58 1.27 5.56 -7.87
N ARG A 59 0.05 6.10 -7.73
CA ARG A 59 -0.33 7.37 -8.37
C ARG A 59 0.50 8.52 -7.82
N ASP A 60 0.65 8.59 -6.49
CA ASP A 60 1.43 9.65 -5.85
C ASP A 60 2.90 9.54 -6.26
N ALA A 61 3.44 8.33 -6.37
CA ALA A 61 4.80 8.11 -6.85
C ALA A 61 4.99 8.58 -8.31
N GLU A 62 4.02 8.30 -9.17
CA GLU A 62 4.00 8.78 -10.56
C GLU A 62 3.89 10.31 -10.64
N GLU A 63 3.17 10.95 -9.71
CA GLU A 63 3.07 12.40 -9.60
C GLU A 63 4.38 13.03 -9.13
N VAL A 64 5.00 12.51 -8.08
CA VAL A 64 6.32 12.95 -7.59
C VAL A 64 7.38 12.86 -8.69
N LEU A 65 7.35 11.80 -9.51
CA LEU A 65 8.29 11.59 -10.61
C LEU A 65 7.93 12.34 -11.90
N ARG A 66 6.70 12.85 -12.04
CA ARG A 66 6.23 13.49 -13.28
C ARG A 66 7.12 14.65 -13.69
N ASP A 67 7.45 15.49 -12.72
CA ASP A 67 8.19 16.74 -12.89
C ASP A 67 9.70 16.59 -12.65
N LYS A 68 10.19 15.37 -12.40
CA LYS A 68 11.61 15.06 -12.21
C LYS A 68 12.32 14.78 -13.54
N GLU A 69 13.62 14.57 -13.52
CA GLU A 69 14.39 14.18 -14.71
C GLU A 69 14.25 12.67 -15.02
N MET A 70 14.51 12.29 -16.27
CA MET A 70 14.58 10.87 -16.64
C MET A 70 15.74 10.22 -15.88
N GLY A 71 15.55 9.02 -15.32
CA GLY A 71 16.56 8.45 -14.41
C GLY A 71 16.18 8.58 -12.94
N CYS A 72 15.32 9.54 -12.57
CA CYS A 72 14.92 9.72 -11.18
C CYS A 72 14.11 8.53 -10.67
N PHE A 73 14.33 8.19 -9.41
CA PHE A 73 13.62 7.11 -8.72
C PHE A 73 13.27 7.52 -7.30
N LEU A 74 12.34 6.78 -6.73
CA LEU A 74 12.00 6.82 -5.31
C LEU A 74 11.66 5.41 -4.83
N ILE A 75 11.82 5.19 -3.53
CA ILE A 75 11.46 3.94 -2.85
C ILE A 75 10.25 4.21 -1.96
N ARG A 76 9.24 3.35 -2.08
CA ARG A 76 8.05 3.34 -1.24
C ARG A 76 7.86 1.98 -0.58
N LEU A 77 7.11 1.92 0.51
CA LEU A 77 6.77 0.69 1.23
C LEU A 77 5.54 0.03 0.61
N SER A 78 5.54 -1.31 0.60
CA SER A 78 4.37 -2.09 0.19
C SER A 78 3.35 -2.16 1.33
N ASP A 79 2.09 -1.88 1.01
CA ASP A 79 0.94 -2.08 1.92
C ASP A 79 0.39 -3.51 1.87
N LYS A 80 0.96 -4.36 1.01
CA LYS A 80 0.52 -5.75 0.77
C LYS A 80 1.57 -6.80 1.15
N ALA A 81 2.81 -6.41 1.38
CA ALA A 81 3.91 -7.30 1.73
C ALA A 81 4.97 -6.56 2.55
N MET A 82 5.79 -7.29 3.30
CA MET A 82 7.01 -6.73 3.90
C MET A 82 8.04 -6.52 2.80
N GLY A 83 8.29 -5.27 2.43
CA GLY A 83 9.27 -4.97 1.40
C GLY A 83 9.14 -3.58 0.81
N TYR A 84 10.04 -3.33 -0.14
CA TYR A 84 10.13 -2.08 -0.86
C TYR A 84 9.55 -2.18 -2.25
N ILE A 85 9.14 -1.04 -2.76
CA ILE A 85 8.76 -0.86 -4.13
C ILE A 85 9.58 0.28 -4.71
N LEU A 86 10.36 -0.02 -5.73
CA LEU A 86 11.06 0.97 -6.53
C LEU A 86 10.09 1.58 -7.53
N SER A 87 9.91 2.90 -7.48
CA SER A 87 9.23 3.65 -8.53
C SER A 87 10.27 4.46 -9.28
N TYR A 88 10.28 4.32 -10.60
CA TYR A 88 11.34 4.85 -11.45
C TYR A 88 10.71 5.54 -12.66
N ARG A 89 11.24 6.72 -13.00
CA ARG A 89 10.85 7.45 -14.20
C ARG A 89 11.63 6.93 -15.40
N SER A 90 10.97 6.07 -16.16
CA SER A 90 11.47 5.53 -17.42
C SER A 90 10.77 6.11 -18.64
N VAL A 91 11.40 5.93 -19.80
CA VAL A 91 10.73 5.95 -21.11
C VAL A 91 9.80 4.75 -21.32
N VAL A 92 9.99 3.65 -20.57
CA VAL A 92 9.15 2.43 -20.58
C VAL A 92 8.93 1.90 -19.16
N GLY A 93 7.85 2.35 -18.50
CA GLY A 93 7.19 1.65 -17.38
C GLY A 93 7.96 1.49 -16.04
N VAL A 94 7.19 1.25 -14.97
CA VAL A 94 7.66 1.09 -13.58
C VAL A 94 7.99 -0.39 -13.31
N VAL A 95 9.23 -0.69 -12.88
CA VAL A 95 9.67 -2.05 -12.50
C VAL A 95 9.44 -2.29 -11.01
N LEU A 96 8.64 -3.30 -10.67
CA LEU A 96 8.49 -3.80 -9.30
C LEU A 96 9.52 -4.92 -9.07
N LEU A 97 10.45 -4.74 -8.13
CA LEU A 97 11.29 -5.83 -7.62
C LEU A 97 10.58 -6.42 -6.39
N SER A 98 10.27 -7.71 -6.43
CA SER A 98 9.63 -8.50 -5.36
C SER A 98 10.65 -9.31 -4.58
#